data_AF-A0A8H6JFD9-F1
#
_entry.id   AF-A0A8H6JFD9-F1
#
_cell.length_a   1.000
_cell.length_b   1.000
_cell.length_c   1.000
_cell.angle_alpha   90.00
_cell.angle_beta   90.00
_cell.angle_gamma   90.00
#
_symmetry.space_group_name_H-M   'P 1'
#
loop_
_entity.id
_entity.type
_entity.pdbx_description
1 polymer ?
#
loop_
_entity_poly.entity_id
_entity_poly.type
_entity_poly.pdbx_seq_one_letter_code
_entity_poly.pdbx_strand_id
1 'polypeptide(L)'
;MSETSFSSSFADEDKGPSIILTICVILLSYVTVGLEIWAVKTGNGRHAVTLFPEQQSAAVLSTISGFPPNVLAYTVPKFVVVALLVRILNPEKTHRVVLWSLATGCLVLVLLCIIILFAQCTPTHAQWDFEVTGKSCWSPWVLINVAILTGTALDLYLAVYPATVLMKLQMNLKKKLSRQASTARQSRFWHRQC
;
A
#
# COMPACT_ATOMS: atom_id res chain seq x y z
N MET A 1 25.24 13.98 -9.04
CA MET A 1 24.57 15.27 -9.37
C MET A 1 23.30 15.03 -10.21
N SER A 2 22.46 14.05 -9.83
CA SER A 2 21.28 13.63 -10.62
C SER A 2 20.00 13.46 -9.78
N GLU A 3 20.08 13.53 -8.46
CA GLU A 3 18.92 13.41 -7.57
C GLU A 3 18.25 14.78 -7.30
N THR A 4 19.03 15.86 -7.32
CA THR A 4 18.50 17.21 -7.04
C THR A 4 17.72 17.80 -8.21
N SER A 5 18.11 17.51 -9.46
CA SER A 5 17.44 18.03 -10.66
C SER A 5 16.07 17.37 -10.93
N PHE A 6 15.89 16.10 -10.52
CA PHE A 6 14.59 15.43 -10.62
C PHE A 6 13.62 15.93 -9.53
N SER A 7 14.14 16.22 -8.33
CA SER A 7 13.37 16.83 -7.23
C SER A 7 12.89 18.25 -7.56
N SER A 8 13.73 19.06 -8.22
CA SER A 8 13.37 20.43 -8.58
C SER A 8 12.38 20.54 -9.74
N SER A 9 12.35 19.58 -10.67
CA SER A 9 11.37 19.60 -11.78
C SER A 9 9.97 19.15 -11.36
N PHE A 10 9.83 18.42 -10.24
CA PHE A 10 8.54 18.04 -9.66
C PHE A 10 7.95 19.13 -8.76
N ALA A 11 8.79 20.03 -8.24
CA ALA A 11 8.38 21.09 -7.30
C ALA A 11 7.72 22.31 -7.98
N ASP A 12 7.99 22.57 -9.27
CA ASP A 12 7.54 23.81 -9.92
C ASP A 12 6.13 23.71 -10.54
N GLU A 13 5.68 22.50 -10.93
CA GLU A 13 4.41 22.31 -11.68
C GLU A 13 3.18 21.96 -10.80
N ASP A 14 3.34 21.79 -9.48
CA ASP A 14 2.27 21.25 -8.61
C ASP A 14 2.07 22.08 -7.32
N LYS A 15 1.68 23.36 -7.47
CA LYS A 15 1.16 24.19 -6.36
C LYS A 15 -0.28 23.79 -5.95
N GLY A 16 -0.57 22.49 -5.91
CA GLY A 16 -1.89 21.92 -5.60
C GLY A 16 -1.95 21.19 -4.25
N PRO A 17 -3.13 20.66 -3.83
CA PRO A 17 -3.29 19.81 -2.65
C PRO A 17 -2.45 18.51 -2.68
N SER A 18 -1.94 18.12 -3.84
CA SER A 18 -1.06 16.97 -4.11
C SER A 18 0.31 17.06 -3.41
N ILE A 19 0.91 18.25 -3.36
CA ILE A 19 2.27 18.40 -2.79
C ILE A 19 2.25 18.34 -1.26
N ILE A 20 1.21 18.90 -0.64
CA ILE A 20 0.99 18.84 0.81
C ILE A 20 0.83 17.39 1.24
N LEU A 21 0.03 16.60 0.51
CA LEU A 21 -0.14 15.17 0.77
C LEU A 21 1.18 14.40 0.66
N THR A 22 2.01 14.72 -0.34
CA THR A 22 3.31 14.06 -0.54
C THR A 22 4.28 14.36 0.61
N ILE A 23 4.36 15.62 1.03
CA ILE A 23 5.18 16.03 2.19
C ILE A 23 4.69 15.36 3.47
N CYS A 24 3.37 15.32 3.70
CA CYS A 24 2.78 14.62 4.84
C CYS A 24 3.13 13.13 4.84
N VAL A 25 3.12 12.45 3.68
CA VAL A 25 3.51 11.03 3.58
C VAL A 25 4.99 10.83 3.91
N ILE A 26 5.88 11.71 3.45
CA ILE A 26 7.32 11.63 3.74
C ILE A 26 7.57 11.85 5.24
N LEU A 27 6.85 12.77 5.88
CA LEU A 27 6.95 12.99 7.32
C LEU A 27 6.43 11.78 8.10
N LEU A 28 5.28 11.23 7.70
CA LEU A 28 4.71 10.03 8.30
C LEU A 28 5.63 8.83 8.14
N SER A 29 6.28 8.64 6.99
CA SER A 29 7.21 7.54 6.77
C SER A 29 8.50 7.66 7.59
N TYR A 30 8.98 8.87 7.85
CA TYR A 30 10.09 9.08 8.77
C TYR A 30 9.70 8.72 10.21
N VAL A 31 8.49 9.10 10.63
CA VAL A 31 7.94 8.73 11.94
C VAL A 31 7.79 7.22 12.07
N THR A 32 7.32 6.52 11.03
CA THR A 32 7.22 5.05 11.08
C THR A 32 8.57 4.40 11.25
N VAL A 33 9.59 4.85 10.51
CA VAL A 33 10.95 4.30 10.65
C VAL A 33 11.50 4.55 12.06
N GLY A 34 11.23 5.72 12.64
CA GLY A 34 11.60 6.02 14.02
C GLY A 34 10.94 5.08 15.04
N LEU A 35 9.65 4.80 14.87
CA LEU A 35 8.89 3.88 15.74
C LEU A 35 9.36 2.43 15.58
N GLU A 36 9.69 1.98 14.37
CA GLU A 36 10.25 0.64 14.12
C GLU A 36 11.65 0.49 14.73
N ILE A 37 12.51 1.52 14.61
CA ILE A 37 13.82 1.53 15.28
C ILE A 37 13.65 1.46 16.79
N TRP A 38 12.69 2.18 17.34
CA TRP A 38 12.36 2.11 18.77
C TRP A 38 11.84 0.72 19.16
N ALA A 39 10.98 0.11 18.35
CA ALA A 39 10.47 -1.24 18.57
C ALA A 39 11.60 -2.28 18.62
N VAL A 40 12.51 -2.25 17.65
CA VAL A 40 13.67 -3.15 17.61
C VAL A 40 14.59 -2.93 18.80
N LYS A 41 14.85 -1.67 19.20
CA LYS A 41 15.66 -1.36 20.39
C LYS A 41 15.06 -1.89 21.68
N THR A 42 13.74 -1.91 21.76
CA THR A 42 12.99 -2.43 22.93
C THR A 42 12.90 -3.96 22.92
N GLY A 43 13.44 -4.61 21.87
CA GLY A 43 13.55 -6.06 21.78
C GLY A 43 12.43 -6.72 20.98
N ASN A 44 11.72 -5.97 20.13
CA ASN A 44 10.79 -6.54 19.15
C ASN A 44 11.53 -7.58 18.28
N GLY A 45 11.09 -8.85 18.34
CA GLY A 45 11.74 -10.00 17.67
C GLY A 45 12.58 -10.92 18.56
N ARG A 46 12.86 -10.59 19.83
CA ARG A 46 13.44 -11.53 20.80
C ARG A 46 12.35 -12.40 21.42
N HIS A 47 12.68 -13.65 21.77
CA HIS A 47 11.73 -14.53 22.45
C HIS A 47 11.20 -13.88 23.73
N ALA A 48 9.88 -13.81 23.87
CA ALA A 48 9.17 -13.19 24.99
C ALA A 48 9.66 -13.70 26.37
N VAL A 49 10.25 -14.90 26.42
CA VAL A 49 10.79 -15.51 27.65
C VAL A 49 12.09 -14.85 28.14
N THR A 50 12.76 -14.03 27.31
CA THR A 50 14.08 -13.42 27.62
C THR A 50 14.02 -11.93 27.98
N LEU A 51 12.81 -11.35 28.01
CA LEU A 51 12.59 -9.92 28.23
C LEU A 51 11.91 -9.67 29.57
N PHE A 52 12.34 -8.63 30.28
CA PHE A 52 11.65 -8.12 31.45
C PHE A 52 10.23 -7.62 31.07
N PRO A 53 9.23 -7.75 31.96
CA PRO A 53 7.85 -7.37 31.66
C PRO A 53 7.69 -5.91 31.24
N GLU A 54 8.53 -5.01 31.78
CA GLU A 54 8.59 -3.58 31.47
C GLU A 54 9.17 -3.29 30.07
N GLN A 55 10.04 -4.16 29.55
CA GLN A 55 10.51 -4.05 28.16
C GLN A 55 9.50 -4.64 27.17
N GLN A 56 8.74 -5.66 27.58
CA GLN A 56 7.69 -6.24 26.75
C GLN A 56 6.54 -5.24 26.52
N SER A 57 6.14 -4.51 27.56
CA SER A 57 5.07 -3.51 27.47
C SER A 57 5.44 -2.39 26.49
N ALA A 58 6.65 -1.86 26.61
CA ALA A 58 7.18 -0.83 25.71
C ALA A 58 7.33 -1.35 24.26
N ALA A 59 7.75 -2.59 24.06
CA ALA A 59 7.84 -3.19 22.72
C ALA A 59 6.46 -3.36 22.06
N VAL A 60 5.44 -3.80 22.82
CA VAL A 60 4.08 -3.92 22.30
C VAL A 60 3.48 -2.55 21.98
N LEU A 61 3.66 -1.57 22.87
CA LEU A 61 3.18 -0.20 22.66
C LEU A 61 3.83 0.46 21.43
N SER A 62 5.13 0.24 21.22
CA SER A 62 5.86 0.71 20.03
C SER A 62 5.28 0.15 18.73
N THR A 63 4.91 -1.13 18.72
CA THR A 63 4.38 -1.81 17.55
C THR A 63 2.95 -1.34 17.22
N ILE A 64 2.12 -1.21 18.26
CA ILE A 64 0.73 -0.73 18.10
C ILE A 64 0.70 0.72 17.61
N SER A 65 1.57 1.57 18.14
CA SER A 65 1.64 2.98 17.73
C SER A 65 2.27 3.18 16.34
N GLY A 66 3.17 2.30 15.91
CA GLY A 66 3.75 2.30 14.56
C GLY A 66 2.80 1.86 13.45
N PHE A 67 1.79 1.04 13.78
CA PHE A 67 0.89 0.45 12.79
C PHE A 67 0.04 1.47 12.00
N PRO A 68 -0.65 2.44 12.63
CA PRO A 68 -1.47 3.42 11.93
C PRO A 68 -0.69 4.30 10.93
N PRO A 69 0.44 4.93 11.28
CA PRO A 69 1.19 5.74 10.33
C PRO A 69 1.81 4.89 9.21
N ASN A 70 2.19 3.63 9.50
CA ASN A 70 2.74 2.72 8.50
C ASN A 70 1.69 2.35 7.43
N VAL A 71 0.47 2.06 7.88
CA VAL A 71 -0.68 1.81 7.02
C VAL A 71 -1.01 3.00 6.11
N LEU A 72 -1.01 4.21 6.66
CA LEU A 72 -1.29 5.42 5.88
C LEU A 72 -0.21 5.63 4.81
N ALA A 73 1.06 5.43 5.16
CA ALA A 73 2.16 5.52 4.20
C ALA A 73 2.06 4.46 3.08
N TYR A 74 1.56 3.26 3.35
CA TYR A 74 1.41 2.19 2.36
C TYR A 74 0.20 2.38 1.42
N THR A 75 -0.89 2.98 1.91
CA THR A 75 -2.13 3.14 1.15
C THR A 75 -2.09 4.32 0.17
N VAL A 76 -1.48 5.45 0.56
CA VAL A 76 -1.46 6.67 -0.27
C VAL A 76 -0.83 6.45 -1.66
N PRO A 77 0.34 5.82 -1.80
CA PRO A 77 0.94 5.57 -3.12
C PRO A 77 0.04 4.76 -4.04
N LYS A 78 -0.76 3.81 -3.51
CA LYS A 78 -1.68 2.99 -4.30
C LYS A 78 -2.82 3.84 -4.88
N PHE A 79 -3.40 4.73 -4.08
CA PHE A 79 -4.43 5.65 -4.54
C PHE A 79 -3.89 6.62 -5.60
N VAL A 80 -2.67 7.11 -5.42
CA VAL A 80 -2.00 7.99 -6.40
C VAL A 80 -1.82 7.26 -7.73
N VAL A 81 -1.33 6.01 -7.72
CA VAL A 81 -1.15 5.26 -8.97
C VAL A 81 -2.48 4.94 -9.64
N VAL A 82 -3.51 4.56 -8.89
CA VAL A 82 -4.86 4.33 -9.45
C VAL A 82 -5.42 5.61 -10.07
N ALA A 83 -5.29 6.76 -9.39
CA ALA A 83 -5.72 8.05 -9.90
C ALA A 83 -4.95 8.45 -11.17
N LEU A 84 -3.64 8.25 -11.18
CA LEU A 84 -2.77 8.49 -12.34
C LEU A 84 -3.17 7.61 -13.52
N LEU A 85 -3.42 6.31 -13.27
CA LEU A 85 -3.84 5.35 -14.29
C LEU A 85 -5.19 5.74 -14.91
N VAL A 86 -6.14 6.18 -14.09
CA VAL A 86 -7.45 6.66 -14.57
C VAL A 86 -7.30 7.90 -15.44
N ARG A 87 -6.41 8.84 -15.08
CA ARG A 87 -6.17 10.07 -15.84
C ARG A 87 -5.47 9.82 -17.18
N ILE A 88 -4.34 9.10 -17.16
CA ILE A 88 -3.52 8.88 -18.37
C ILE A 88 -4.30 8.09 -19.41
N LEU A 89 -5.10 7.13 -18.96
CA LEU A 89 -5.58 6.08 -19.83
C LEU A 89 -7.04 6.18 -20.24
N ASN A 90 -7.75 7.15 -19.66
CA ASN A 90 -9.17 7.44 -19.85
C ASN A 90 -10.01 6.16 -20.12
N PRO A 91 -10.01 5.20 -19.18
CA PRO A 91 -10.62 3.89 -19.40
C PRO A 91 -12.14 3.99 -19.50
N GLU A 92 -12.74 3.02 -20.20
CA GLU A 92 -14.19 2.83 -20.20
C GLU A 92 -14.72 2.67 -18.75
N LYS A 93 -15.98 3.07 -18.55
CA LYS A 93 -16.61 3.21 -17.22
C LYS A 93 -16.47 1.95 -16.35
N THR A 94 -16.59 0.77 -16.94
CA THR A 94 -16.45 -0.53 -16.26
C THR A 94 -15.05 -0.72 -15.65
N HIS A 95 -13.99 -0.42 -16.41
CA HIS A 95 -12.62 -0.55 -15.93
C HIS A 95 -12.29 0.48 -14.84
N ARG A 96 -12.87 1.68 -14.92
CA ARG A 96 -12.73 2.69 -13.85
C ARG A 96 -13.35 2.20 -12.54
N VAL A 97 -14.54 1.61 -12.60
CA VAL A 97 -15.21 1.04 -11.41
C VAL A 97 -14.37 -0.09 -10.81
N VAL A 98 -13.85 -1.00 -11.64
CA VAL A 98 -12.99 -2.10 -11.16
C VAL A 98 -11.75 -1.57 -10.43
N LEU A 99 -11.02 -0.62 -11.04
CA LEU A 99 -9.82 -0.02 -10.43
C LEU A 99 -10.11 0.65 -9.08
N TRP A 100 -11.22 1.39 -8.99
CA TRP A 100 -11.63 2.02 -7.74
C TRP A 100 -12.07 1.00 -6.70
N SER A 101 -12.83 -0.04 -7.08
CA SER A 101 -13.25 -1.10 -6.17
C SER A 101 -12.06 -1.85 -5.56
N LEU A 102 -11.00 -2.08 -6.34
CA LEU A 102 -9.76 -2.70 -5.87
C LEU A 102 -9.01 -1.81 -4.87
N ALA A 103 -8.91 -0.50 -5.17
CA ALA A 103 -8.28 0.46 -4.27
C ALA A 103 -9.03 0.57 -2.94
N THR A 104 -10.37 0.66 -3.00
CA THR A 104 -11.22 0.67 -1.81
C THR A 104 -11.13 -0.63 -1.03
N GLY A 105 -11.12 -1.79 -1.70
CA GLY A 105 -10.94 -3.09 -1.06
C GLY A 105 -9.63 -3.17 -0.27
N CYS A 106 -8.52 -2.69 -0.84
CA CYS A 106 -7.23 -2.63 -0.14
C CYS A 106 -7.30 -1.76 1.13
N LEU A 107 -7.95 -0.59 1.05
CA LEU A 107 -8.14 0.27 2.22
C LEU A 107 -8.96 -0.43 3.31
N VAL A 108 -10.06 -1.10 2.95
CA VAL A 108 -10.93 -1.81 3.89
C VAL A 108 -10.19 -2.93 4.60
N LEU A 109 -9.41 -3.75 3.87
CA LEU A 109 -8.63 -4.84 4.45
C LEU A 109 -7.62 -4.32 5.47
N VAL A 110 -6.96 -3.22 5.13
CA VAL A 110 -5.95 -2.61 6.00
C VAL A 110 -6.58 -1.97 7.25
N LEU A 111 -7.73 -1.30 7.10
CA LEU A 111 -8.50 -0.79 8.24
C LEU A 111 -8.99 -1.93 9.14
N LEU A 112 -9.43 -3.04 8.56
CA LEU A 112 -9.85 -4.23 9.32
C LEU A 112 -8.71 -4.78 10.17
N CYS A 113 -7.48 -4.84 9.62
CA CYS A 113 -6.30 -5.24 10.38
C CYS A 113 -6.04 -4.31 11.57
N ILE A 114 -6.16 -2.98 11.39
CA ILE A 114 -6.02 -2.02 12.49
C ILE A 114 -7.09 -2.24 13.57
N ILE A 115 -8.36 -2.33 13.16
CA ILE A 115 -9.48 -2.49 14.10
C ILE A 115 -9.28 -3.75 14.94
N ILE A 116 -8.91 -4.86 14.29
CA ILE A 116 -8.68 -6.12 15.00
C ILE A 116 -7.48 -6.01 15.92
N LEU A 117 -6.40 -5.34 15.51
CA LEU A 117 -5.22 -5.10 16.35
C LEU A 117 -5.58 -4.37 17.66
N PHE A 118 -6.50 -3.40 17.60
CA PHE A 118 -6.97 -2.65 18.78
C PHE A 118 -8.09 -3.37 19.55
N ALA A 119 -8.85 -4.23 18.89
CA ALA A 119 -9.98 -4.97 19.48
C ALA A 119 -9.57 -6.29 20.14
N GLN A 120 -8.30 -6.70 20.09
CA GLN A 120 -7.86 -8.01 20.65
C GLN A 120 -8.08 -8.11 22.16
N CYS A 121 -8.01 -6.99 22.90
CA CYS A 121 -8.22 -6.97 24.34
C CYS A 121 -9.13 -5.81 24.74
N THR A 122 -10.08 -6.09 25.64
CA THR A 122 -10.85 -5.08 26.35
C THR A 122 -10.47 -5.12 27.84
N PRO A 123 -9.95 -4.03 28.42
CA PRO A 123 -9.63 -2.73 27.80
C PRO A 123 -8.32 -2.76 26.97
N THR A 124 -8.23 -1.91 25.95
CA THR A 124 -7.09 -1.89 24.99
C THR A 124 -5.73 -1.67 25.66
N HIS A 125 -5.68 -0.96 26.79
CA HIS A 125 -4.44 -0.74 27.54
C HIS A 125 -3.90 -2.01 28.21
N ALA A 126 -4.75 -3.00 28.48
CA ALA A 126 -4.33 -4.30 28.97
C ALA A 126 -3.54 -5.12 27.92
N GLN A 127 -3.43 -4.61 26.68
CA GLN A 127 -2.58 -5.19 25.65
C GLN A 127 -1.10 -4.90 25.89
N TRP A 128 -0.75 -3.75 26.47
CA TRP A 128 0.64 -3.39 26.79
C TRP A 128 0.92 -3.35 28.29
N ASP A 129 -0.10 -3.20 29.14
CA ASP A 129 0.07 -3.19 30.60
C ASP A 129 -0.29 -4.56 31.21
N PHE A 130 0.74 -5.28 31.67
CA PHE A 130 0.59 -6.63 32.21
C PHE A 130 0.10 -6.66 33.66
N GLU A 131 0.02 -5.52 34.34
CA GLU A 131 -0.42 -5.44 35.74
C GLU A 131 -1.96 -5.49 35.89
N VAL A 132 -2.71 -5.33 34.79
CA VAL A 132 -4.18 -5.30 34.80
C VAL A 132 -4.78 -6.71 34.93
N THR A 133 -5.36 -6.99 36.08
CA THR A 133 -5.87 -8.32 36.50
C THR A 133 -7.31 -8.64 36.07
N GLY A 134 -7.86 -7.95 35.07
CA GLY A 134 -9.24 -8.10 34.58
C GLY A 134 -9.38 -8.19 33.06
N LYS A 135 -8.36 -8.70 32.36
CA LYS A 135 -8.32 -8.70 30.89
C LYS A 135 -9.27 -9.73 30.27
N SER A 136 -10.18 -9.28 29.42
CA SER A 136 -10.92 -10.14 28.49
C SER A 136 -10.29 -9.96 27.12
N CYS A 137 -9.39 -10.87 26.76
CA CYS A 137 -8.75 -10.90 25.45
C CYS A 137 -9.40 -11.98 24.58
N TRP A 138 -9.61 -11.66 23.31
CA TRP A 138 -10.10 -12.60 22.33
C TRP A 138 -9.09 -13.71 22.06
N SER A 139 -9.59 -14.86 21.62
CA SER A 139 -8.72 -15.98 21.30
C SER A 139 -7.83 -15.64 20.08
N PRO A 140 -6.55 -16.04 20.09
CA PRO A 140 -5.62 -15.76 18.99
C PRO A 140 -6.07 -16.38 17.66
N TRP A 141 -6.98 -17.37 17.70
CA TRP A 141 -7.57 -17.98 16.51
C TRP A 141 -8.41 -17.01 15.68
N VAL A 142 -9.08 -16.04 16.30
CA VAL A 142 -9.85 -15.03 15.54
C VAL A 142 -8.89 -14.14 14.75
N LEU A 143 -7.78 -13.73 15.38
CA LEU A 143 -6.74 -12.95 14.72
C LEU A 143 -6.13 -13.71 13.53
N ILE A 144 -5.79 -14.98 13.74
CA ILE A 144 -5.18 -15.82 12.68
C ILE A 144 -6.14 -15.98 11.51
N ASN A 145 -7.41 -16.31 11.75
CA ASN A 145 -8.38 -16.51 10.67
C ASN A 145 -8.59 -15.22 9.87
N VAL A 146 -8.68 -14.07 10.53
CA VAL A 146 -8.83 -12.81 9.80
C VAL A 146 -7.54 -12.41 9.10
N ALA A 147 -6.37 -12.65 9.68
CA ALA A 147 -5.08 -12.41 9.02
C ALA A 147 -4.91 -13.25 7.74
N ILE A 148 -5.37 -14.51 7.74
CA ILE A 148 -5.37 -15.36 6.55
C ILE A 148 -6.32 -14.80 5.49
N LEU A 149 -7.53 -14.40 5.89
CA LEU A 149 -8.50 -13.80 4.96
C LEU A 149 -7.99 -12.47 4.38
N THR A 150 -7.38 -11.62 5.19
CA THR A 150 -6.84 -10.33 4.71
C THR A 150 -5.57 -10.51 3.89
N GLY A 151 -4.72 -11.48 4.24
CA GLY A 151 -3.52 -11.85 3.49
C GLY A 151 -3.86 -12.36 2.09
N THR A 152 -4.77 -13.32 1.97
CA THR A 152 -5.22 -13.85 0.67
C THR A 152 -5.87 -12.78 -0.20
N ALA A 153 -6.62 -11.85 0.39
CA ALA A 153 -7.21 -10.73 -0.33
C ALA A 153 -6.16 -9.70 -0.78
N LEU A 154 -5.09 -9.50 0.00
CA LEU A 154 -3.95 -8.68 -0.40
C LEU A 154 -3.13 -9.33 -1.52
N ASP A 155 -2.95 -10.65 -1.50
CA ASP A 155 -2.29 -11.39 -2.57
C ASP A 155 -3.06 -11.26 -3.89
N LEU A 156 -4.40 -11.39 -3.82
CA LEU A 156 -5.26 -11.15 -4.97
C LEU A 156 -5.11 -9.72 -5.50
N TYR A 157 -5.02 -8.72 -4.61
CA TYR A 157 -4.75 -7.33 -5.00
C TYR A 157 -3.40 -7.19 -5.72
N LEU A 158 -2.33 -7.77 -5.18
CA LEU A 158 -0.99 -7.73 -5.77
C LEU A 158 -0.92 -8.46 -7.12
N ALA A 159 -1.76 -9.47 -7.36
CA ALA A 159 -1.86 -10.14 -8.65
C ALA A 159 -2.65 -9.32 -9.68
N VAL A 160 -3.75 -8.69 -9.27
CA VAL A 160 -4.61 -7.90 -10.16
C VAL A 160 -3.94 -6.59 -10.56
N TYR A 161 -3.20 -5.96 -9.66
CA TYR A 161 -2.54 -4.68 -9.91
C TYR A 161 -1.62 -4.68 -11.16
N PRO A 162 -0.59 -5.54 -11.29
CA PRO A 162 0.25 -5.60 -12.48
C PRO A 162 -0.53 -6.07 -13.72
N ALA A 163 -1.52 -6.96 -13.57
CA ALA A 163 -2.38 -7.38 -14.67
C ALA A 163 -3.15 -6.20 -15.28
N THR A 164 -3.71 -5.32 -14.44
CA THR A 164 -4.42 -4.12 -14.91
C THR A 164 -3.48 -3.13 -15.58
N VAL A 165 -2.29 -2.87 -15.02
CA VAL A 165 -1.30 -1.96 -15.61
C VAL A 165 -0.78 -2.50 -16.96
N LEU A 166 -0.49 -3.80 -17.04
CA LEU A 166 0.03 -4.44 -18.26
C LEU A 166 -1.02 -4.50 -19.38
N MET A 167 -2.27 -4.89 -19.07
CA MET A 167 -3.38 -4.89 -20.03
C MET A 167 -3.54 -3.54 -20.72
N LYS A 168 -3.34 -2.47 -19.94
CA LYS A 168 -3.47 -1.09 -20.37
C LYS A 168 -2.32 -0.60 -21.25
N LEU A 169 -1.09 -1.02 -20.97
CA LEU A 169 0.06 -0.77 -21.84
C LEU A 169 -0.05 -1.57 -23.17
N GLN A 170 -0.51 -2.82 -23.08
CA GLN A 170 -0.66 -3.73 -24.23
C GLN A 170 -1.75 -3.28 -25.21
N MET A 171 -2.87 -2.71 -24.76
CA MET A 171 -3.93 -2.20 -25.67
C MET A 171 -3.45 -1.02 -26.53
N ASN A 172 -2.57 -0.17 -26.00
CA ASN A 172 -1.93 0.90 -26.77
C ASN A 172 -0.86 0.35 -27.72
N LEU A 173 -0.10 -0.68 -27.31
CA LEU A 173 0.84 -1.39 -28.19
C LEU A 173 0.14 -2.13 -29.32
N LYS A 174 -1.00 -2.79 -29.09
CA LYS A 174 -1.79 -3.48 -30.12
C LYS A 174 -2.29 -2.50 -31.19
N LYS A 175 -2.70 -1.28 -30.81
CA LYS A 175 -3.05 -0.22 -31.78
C LYS A 175 -1.85 0.32 -32.55
N LYS A 176 -0.65 0.32 -31.95
CA LYS A 176 0.60 0.72 -32.61
C LYS A 176 1.10 -0.37 -33.57
N LEU A 177 1.01 -1.64 -33.18
CA LEU A 177 1.31 -2.83 -33.99
C LEU A 177 0.33 -3.00 -35.14
N SER A 178 -0.97 -2.76 -34.93
CA SER A 178 -1.94 -2.79 -36.03
C SER A 178 -1.64 -1.69 -37.05
N ARG A 179 -1.32 -0.47 -36.61
CA ARG A 179 -0.90 0.63 -37.49
C ARG A 179 0.37 0.27 -38.28
N GLN A 180 1.39 -0.29 -37.65
CA GLN A 180 2.62 -0.72 -38.35
C GLN A 180 2.40 -1.91 -39.27
N ALA A 181 1.51 -2.86 -38.93
CA ALA A 181 1.14 -3.96 -39.80
C ALA A 181 0.38 -3.50 -41.05
N SER A 182 -0.43 -2.44 -40.94
CA SER A 182 -1.08 -1.81 -42.10
C SER A 182 -0.09 -0.99 -42.96
N THR A 183 0.85 -0.24 -42.37
CA THR A 183 1.88 0.49 -43.12
C THR A 183 2.86 -0.45 -43.83
N ALA A 184 3.21 -1.59 -43.22
CA ALA A 184 4.04 -2.64 -43.84
C ALA A 184 3.32 -3.44 -44.94
N ARG A 185 1.99 -3.34 -45.02
CA ARG A 185 1.19 -3.92 -46.10
C ARG A 185 1.11 -2.95 -47.29
N GLN A 186 1.05 -1.63 -47.02
CA GLN A 186 1.12 -0.58 -48.03
C GLN A 186 2.50 -0.50 -48.70
N SER A 187 3.60 -0.65 -47.94
CA SER A 187 4.97 -0.59 -48.50
C SER A 187 5.32 -1.81 -49.37
N ARG A 188 4.79 -2.99 -49.06
CA ARG A 188 4.95 -4.19 -49.90
C ARG A 188 4.14 -4.16 -51.20
N PHE A 189 3.09 -3.36 -51.27
CA PHE A 189 2.32 -3.16 -52.50
C PHE A 189 3.09 -2.29 -53.50
N TRP A 190 3.72 -1.20 -53.04
CA TRP A 190 4.60 -0.36 -53.87
C TRP A 190 5.81 -1.11 -54.43
N HIS A 191 6.39 -2.05 -53.68
CA HIS A 191 7.54 -2.83 -54.13
C HIS A 191 7.21 -3.93 -55.16
N ARG A 192 5.92 -4.23 -55.40
CA ARG A 192 5.45 -5.18 -56.42
C ARG A 192 4.98 -4.50 -57.71
N GLN A 193 4.93 -3.17 -57.74
CA GLN A 193 4.50 -2.37 -58.90
C GLN A 193 5.65 -1.63 -59.59
N CYS A 194 6.90 -1.91 -59.21
CA CYS A 194 8.11 -1.62 -59.98
C CYS A 194 8.66 -2.88 -60.64
#